data_AF-A0A4R3AB03-F1
#
_entry.id   AF-A0A4R3AB03-F1
#
_cell.length_a   1.000
_cell.length_b   1.000
_cell.length_c   1.000
_cell.angle_alpha   90.00
_cell.angle_beta   90.00
_cell.angle_gamma   90.00
#
_symmetry.space_group_name_H-M   'P 1'
#
loop_
_entity.id
_entity.type
_entity.pdbx_description
1 polymer ?
#
loop_
_entity_poly.entity_id
_entity_poly.type
_entity_poly.pdbx_seq_one_letter_code
_entity_poly.pdbx_strand_id
1 'polypeptide(L)'
;MAESLLPPSGTGLFEKTFEASAFPRWDSFDVSADFIRGLKYSPDIPASFKPFIIYEYGLDVLRPFVPNLDDLVDEAVRWQRLRGTPRSIEIALGWIGYSATIVQQSPTRNWWNSFQLYFSDLPRYDFPDLVQIEGVVDLSVPARSMFRRGVHGYDVTALVEDSGRLDGSLLDFESGTTYADGDTIWSFGRLTEIEHVLEEGEGIAIGNWLAQTGDGGIPWVSMTYPWVTAQFQWALNPEAQRRVLLASFFREYPSVYMEFIGDDDVTIGYRKCKVAQVRAIAGGDYIYGGARYAPMTSGDAVYIEARTGFNDVDASRATKVRLVSRAVLAPGIPAGRLWLEPGDIVSGPTFSETPFDLSMRLTVRDQVKILLRF
;
A
#
# COMPACT_ATOMS: atom_id res chain seq x y z
N MET A 1 15.78 -60.23 -9.32
CA MET A 1 15.17 -61.52 -9.70
C MET A 1 14.56 -62.12 -8.45
N ALA A 2 13.23 -62.12 -8.35
CA ALA A 2 12.53 -62.76 -7.24
C ALA A 2 12.73 -64.28 -7.32
N GLU A 3 13.16 -64.93 -6.25
CA GLU A 3 13.20 -66.40 -6.18
C GLU A 3 11.79 -66.94 -5.93
N SER A 4 11.47 -68.10 -6.52
CA SER A 4 10.18 -68.77 -6.29
C SER A 4 10.01 -69.07 -4.80
N LEU A 5 8.89 -68.66 -4.23
CA LEU A 5 8.54 -68.89 -2.83
C LEU A 5 7.77 -70.21 -2.63
N LEU A 6 7.52 -70.95 -3.73
CA LEU A 6 6.85 -72.23 -3.69
C LEU A 6 7.73 -73.27 -2.97
N PRO A 7 7.16 -74.07 -2.03
CA PRO A 7 7.91 -75.11 -1.37
C PRO A 7 8.40 -76.14 -2.39
N PRO A 8 9.62 -76.68 -2.20
CA PRO A 8 10.23 -77.62 -3.15
C PRO A 8 9.49 -78.96 -3.24
N SER A 9 8.65 -79.29 -2.26
CA SER A 9 7.80 -80.49 -2.25
C SER A 9 6.31 -80.11 -2.11
N GLY A 10 5.45 -80.82 -2.87
CA GLY A 10 3.99 -80.70 -2.75
C GLY A 10 3.30 -79.69 -3.67
N THR A 11 4.02 -79.01 -4.56
CA THR A 11 3.43 -78.04 -5.50
C THR A 11 2.99 -78.67 -6.83
N GLY A 12 1.71 -78.52 -7.14
CA GLY A 12 1.05 -79.03 -8.34
C GLY A 12 1.28 -78.16 -9.57
N LEU A 13 0.70 -78.59 -10.70
CA LEU A 13 0.81 -77.87 -11.98
C LEU A 13 0.15 -76.49 -11.90
N PHE A 14 -1.00 -76.40 -11.23
CA PHE A 14 -1.76 -75.17 -11.11
C PHE A 14 -0.95 -74.07 -10.40
N GLU A 15 -0.37 -74.37 -9.24
CA GLU A 15 0.40 -73.41 -8.44
C GLU A 15 1.62 -72.89 -9.21
N LYS A 16 2.32 -73.77 -9.93
CA LYS A 16 3.46 -73.41 -10.77
C LYS A 16 3.05 -72.55 -11.97
N THR A 17 1.93 -72.87 -12.63
CA THR A 17 1.42 -72.07 -13.75
C THR A 17 0.91 -70.70 -13.29
N PHE A 18 0.31 -70.63 -12.10
CA PHE A 18 -0.15 -69.38 -11.51
C PHE A 18 1.02 -68.48 -11.14
N GLU A 19 2.04 -69.01 -10.45
CA GLU A 19 3.28 -68.28 -10.15
C GLU A 19 3.95 -67.79 -11.44
N ALA A 20 4.12 -68.66 -12.45
CA ALA A 20 4.72 -68.28 -13.73
C ALA A 20 3.92 -67.18 -14.47
N SER A 21 2.60 -67.16 -14.35
CA SER A 21 1.75 -66.12 -14.96
C SER A 21 1.86 -64.77 -14.26
N ALA A 22 2.10 -64.79 -12.95
CA ALA A 22 2.29 -63.57 -12.16
C ALA A 22 3.77 -63.12 -12.15
N PHE A 23 4.72 -64.03 -12.40
CA PHE A 23 6.18 -63.82 -12.32
C PHE A 23 6.65 -62.54 -13.03
N PRO A 24 6.23 -62.27 -14.28
CA PRO A 24 6.63 -61.05 -14.99
C PRO A 24 6.11 -59.75 -14.37
N ARG A 25 5.04 -59.81 -13.56
CA ARG A 25 4.50 -58.64 -12.86
C ARG A 25 5.30 -58.31 -11.61
N TRP A 26 5.99 -59.27 -10.97
CA TRP A 26 6.79 -58.99 -9.78
C TRP A 26 7.88 -57.96 -10.07
N ASP A 27 8.58 -58.06 -11.20
CA ASP A 27 9.60 -57.06 -11.58
C ASP A 27 8.98 -55.65 -11.73
N SER A 28 7.76 -55.55 -12.29
CA SER A 28 7.05 -54.26 -12.40
C SER A 28 6.57 -53.73 -11.03
N PHE A 29 6.21 -54.61 -10.11
CA PHE A 29 5.83 -54.24 -8.75
C PHE A 29 7.03 -53.84 -7.90
N ASP A 30 8.19 -54.49 -8.10
CA ASP A 30 9.43 -54.18 -7.38
C ASP A 30 9.90 -52.76 -7.71
N VAL A 31 9.94 -52.41 -9.00
CA VAL A 31 10.23 -51.04 -9.46
C VAL A 31 9.23 -50.03 -8.90
N SER A 32 7.94 -50.39 -8.86
CA SER A 32 6.90 -49.52 -8.31
C SER A 32 7.03 -49.34 -6.80
N ALA A 33 7.37 -50.40 -6.07
CA ALA A 33 7.58 -50.37 -4.62
C ALA A 33 8.79 -49.51 -4.26
N ASP A 34 9.90 -49.64 -5.00
CA ASP A 34 11.09 -48.80 -4.83
C ASP A 34 10.81 -47.34 -5.18
N PHE A 35 10.04 -47.09 -6.25
CA PHE A 35 9.60 -45.74 -6.61
C PHE A 35 8.80 -45.08 -5.48
N ILE A 36 7.81 -45.78 -4.92
CA ILE A 36 7.00 -45.27 -3.81
C ILE A 36 7.85 -45.02 -2.55
N ARG A 37 8.80 -45.92 -2.27
CA ARG A 37 9.70 -45.80 -1.10
C ARG A 37 10.59 -44.57 -1.18
N GLY A 38 11.10 -44.23 -2.37
CA GLY A 38 11.97 -43.08 -2.60
C GLY A 38 11.24 -41.75 -2.80
N LEU A 39 9.92 -41.79 -3.03
CA LEU A 39 9.13 -40.66 -3.52
C LEU A 39 9.30 -39.36 -2.71
N LYS A 40 9.29 -39.44 -1.37
CA LYS A 40 9.40 -38.27 -0.48
C LYS A 40 10.79 -37.62 -0.43
N TYR A 41 11.80 -38.36 -0.89
CA TYR A 41 13.19 -37.89 -0.94
C TYR A 41 13.59 -37.49 -2.36
N SER A 42 12.70 -37.68 -3.34
CA SER A 42 12.91 -37.22 -4.71
C SER A 42 12.83 -35.69 -4.74
N PRO A 43 13.79 -35.00 -5.38
CA PRO A 43 13.69 -33.55 -5.60
C PRO A 43 12.50 -33.19 -6.48
N ASP A 44 12.10 -34.10 -7.38
CA ASP A 44 10.96 -33.91 -8.28
C ASP A 44 9.83 -34.87 -7.89
N ILE A 45 8.97 -34.43 -6.97
CA ILE A 45 7.76 -35.17 -6.60
C ILE A 45 6.70 -34.96 -7.69
N PRO A 46 6.12 -36.02 -8.28
CA PRO A 46 5.06 -35.87 -9.27
C PRO A 46 3.86 -35.11 -8.69
N ALA A 47 3.29 -34.20 -9.47
CA ALA A 47 2.20 -33.32 -9.04
C ALA A 47 0.97 -34.07 -8.47
N SER A 48 0.69 -35.28 -8.97
CA SER A 48 -0.39 -36.14 -8.47
C SER A 48 -0.19 -36.61 -7.03
N PHE A 49 1.05 -36.71 -6.56
CA PHE A 49 1.38 -37.17 -5.21
C PHE A 49 1.49 -36.02 -4.20
N LYS A 50 1.71 -34.78 -4.65
CA LYS A 50 1.87 -33.61 -3.75
C LYS A 50 0.69 -33.43 -2.78
N PRO A 51 -0.60 -33.51 -3.18
CA PRO A 51 -1.71 -33.38 -2.24
C PRO A 51 -1.70 -34.41 -1.11
N PHE A 52 -1.27 -35.64 -1.39
CA PHE A 52 -1.18 -36.71 -0.40
C PHE A 52 -0.05 -36.46 0.60
N ILE A 53 1.11 -35.97 0.13
CA ILE A 53 2.23 -35.59 1.00
C ILE A 53 1.86 -34.40 1.88
N ILE A 54 1.16 -33.40 1.33
CA ILE A 54 0.66 -32.24 2.07
C ILE A 54 -0.34 -32.68 3.14
N TYR A 55 -1.24 -33.60 2.81
CA TYR A 55 -2.16 -34.19 3.78
C TYR A 55 -1.41 -34.96 4.87
N GLU A 56 -0.42 -35.79 4.51
CA GLU A 56 0.38 -36.55 5.47
C GLU A 56 1.15 -35.63 6.43
N TYR A 57 1.70 -34.54 5.91
CA TYR A 57 2.33 -33.53 6.75
C TYR A 57 1.29 -32.74 7.56
N GLY A 58 0.01 -32.72 7.20
CA GLY A 58 -1.01 -31.95 7.92
C GLY A 58 -0.98 -30.46 7.58
N LEU A 59 -0.56 -30.12 6.37
CA LEU A 59 -0.45 -28.75 5.85
C LEU A 59 -1.66 -28.36 5.00
N ASP A 60 -2.73 -29.16 5.02
CA ASP A 60 -3.96 -28.89 4.26
C ASP A 60 -4.51 -27.50 4.58
N VAL A 61 -4.39 -27.08 5.85
CA VAL A 61 -4.83 -25.77 6.35
C VAL A 61 -4.15 -24.58 5.66
N LEU A 62 -2.97 -24.76 5.07
CA LEU A 62 -2.21 -23.70 4.37
C LEU A 62 -2.53 -23.63 2.87
N ARG A 63 -3.17 -24.66 2.30
CA ARG A 63 -3.50 -24.72 0.86
C ARG A 63 -4.31 -23.53 0.34
N PRO A 64 -5.26 -22.95 1.11
CA PRO A 64 -6.00 -21.77 0.64
C PRO A 64 -5.11 -20.53 0.45
N PHE A 65 -3.98 -20.46 1.17
CA PHE A 65 -3.18 -19.25 1.27
C PHE A 65 -1.88 -19.31 0.46
N VAL A 66 -1.34 -20.51 0.24
CA VAL A 66 -0.09 -20.69 -0.49
C VAL A 66 -0.37 -21.07 -1.95
N PRO A 67 0.05 -20.25 -2.93
CA PRO A 67 -0.26 -20.49 -4.34
C PRO A 67 0.52 -21.68 -4.94
N ASN A 68 1.75 -21.94 -4.47
CA ASN A 68 2.62 -22.98 -4.99
C ASN A 68 2.80 -24.13 -3.99
N LEU A 69 2.41 -25.34 -4.40
CA LEU A 69 2.50 -26.54 -3.56
C LEU A 69 3.94 -27.05 -3.39
N ASP A 70 4.85 -26.70 -4.30
CA ASP A 70 6.25 -27.13 -4.23
C ASP A 70 6.98 -26.47 -3.07
N ASP A 71 6.85 -25.15 -2.96
CA ASP A 71 7.45 -24.36 -1.87
C ASP A 71 6.96 -24.86 -0.50
N LEU A 72 5.70 -25.31 -0.46
CA LEU A 72 5.09 -25.85 0.74
C LEU A 72 5.65 -27.23 1.10
N VAL A 73 5.94 -28.12 0.15
CA VAL A 73 6.50 -29.46 0.43
C VAL A 73 7.96 -29.38 0.89
N ASP A 74 8.75 -28.49 0.29
CA ASP A 74 10.19 -28.37 0.58
C ASP A 74 10.46 -27.83 1.99
N GLU A 75 9.72 -26.79 2.39
CA GLU A 75 9.92 -26.14 3.70
C GLU A 75 8.90 -26.58 4.77
N ALA A 76 7.92 -27.41 4.39
CA ALA A 76 6.89 -28.04 5.23
C ALA A 76 7.37 -28.41 6.64
N VAL A 77 8.30 -29.35 6.68
CA VAL A 77 8.77 -29.99 7.90
C VAL A 77 9.51 -28.98 8.77
N ARG A 78 10.24 -28.06 8.15
CA ARG A 78 10.97 -27.01 8.85
C ARG A 78 10.01 -26.02 9.50
N TRP A 79 9.00 -25.56 8.75
CA TRP A 79 7.98 -24.65 9.28
C TRP A 79 7.25 -25.29 10.47
N GLN A 80 6.83 -26.55 10.38
CA GLN A 80 6.12 -27.23 11.47
C GLN A 80 6.94 -27.33 12.75
N ARG A 81 8.24 -27.63 12.64
CA ARG A 81 9.15 -27.70 13.79
C ARG A 81 9.37 -26.34 14.45
N LEU A 82 9.24 -25.26 13.68
CA LEU A 82 9.48 -23.89 14.14
C LEU A 82 8.17 -23.13 14.41
N ARG A 83 7.01 -23.75 14.23
CA ARG A 83 5.70 -23.12 14.42
C ARG A 83 5.59 -22.54 15.81
N GLY A 84 5.04 -21.33 15.91
CA GLY A 84 4.97 -20.55 17.14
C GLY A 84 6.21 -19.67 17.40
N THR A 85 7.21 -19.69 16.51
CA THR A 85 8.37 -18.80 16.57
C THR A 85 8.33 -17.75 15.45
N PRO A 86 9.00 -16.60 15.61
CA PRO A 86 9.15 -15.60 14.55
C PRO A 86 9.67 -16.18 13.23
N ARG A 87 10.52 -17.21 13.29
CA ARG A 87 11.08 -17.86 12.10
C ARG A 87 10.02 -18.60 11.26
N SER A 88 8.97 -19.10 11.90
CA SER A 88 7.85 -19.72 11.16
C SER A 88 7.07 -18.70 10.34
N ILE A 89 6.89 -17.49 10.87
CA ILE A 89 6.26 -16.38 10.14
C ILE A 89 7.12 -15.96 8.95
N GLU A 90 8.45 -15.86 9.13
CA GLU A 90 9.37 -15.53 8.04
C GLU A 90 9.32 -16.54 6.89
N ILE A 91 9.34 -17.85 7.22
CA ILE A 91 9.18 -18.92 6.22
C ILE A 91 7.82 -18.81 5.51
N ALA A 92 6.76 -18.63 6.28
CA ALA A 92 5.39 -18.57 5.78
C ALA A 92 5.15 -17.37 4.85
N LEU A 93 5.67 -16.19 5.19
CA LEU A 93 5.64 -15.01 4.32
C LEU A 93 6.49 -15.23 3.06
N GLY A 94 7.60 -15.97 3.18
CA GLY A 94 8.45 -16.35 2.06
C GLY A 94 7.70 -17.13 0.97
N TRP A 95 6.81 -18.05 1.34
CA TRP A 95 5.98 -18.83 0.39
C TRP A 95 5.07 -17.96 -0.48
N ILE A 96 4.68 -16.78 0.01
CA ILE A 96 3.82 -15.82 -0.71
C ILE A 96 4.62 -14.62 -1.24
N GLY A 97 5.95 -14.67 -1.15
CA GLY A 97 6.84 -13.65 -1.72
C GLY A 97 6.91 -12.35 -0.91
N TYR A 98 6.57 -12.39 0.37
CA TYR A 98 6.62 -11.24 1.28
C TYR A 98 7.68 -11.38 2.36
N SER A 99 8.10 -10.24 2.89
CA SER A 99 8.95 -10.18 4.08
C SER A 99 8.52 -9.04 4.97
N ALA A 100 8.59 -9.25 6.28
CA ALA A 100 8.20 -8.25 7.26
C ALA A 100 9.03 -8.37 8.54
N THR A 101 9.23 -7.24 9.20
CA THR A 101 9.82 -7.18 10.53
C THR A 101 8.72 -7.28 11.58
N ILE A 102 8.87 -8.20 12.52
CA ILE A 102 7.93 -8.36 13.63
C ILE A 102 8.26 -7.35 14.73
N VAL A 103 7.27 -6.54 15.09
CA VAL A 103 7.36 -5.61 16.22
C VAL A 103 6.33 -6.03 17.26
N GLN A 104 6.81 -6.40 18.45
CA GLN A 104 5.94 -6.76 19.57
C GLN A 104 5.33 -5.52 20.20
N GLN A 105 4.11 -5.65 20.69
CA GLN A 105 3.48 -4.57 21.42
C GLN A 105 4.14 -4.37 22.80
N SER A 106 4.10 -3.14 23.30
CA SER A 106 4.57 -2.84 24.66
C SER A 106 3.83 -3.67 25.71
N PRO A 107 4.53 -4.27 26.69
CA PRO A 107 3.89 -4.97 27.82
C PRO A 107 2.94 -4.11 28.66
N THR A 108 3.05 -2.78 28.56
CA THR A 108 2.20 -1.83 29.29
C THR A 108 0.82 -1.64 28.66
N ARG A 109 0.57 -2.17 27.47
CA ARG A 109 -0.73 -2.09 26.77
C ARG A 109 -1.64 -3.25 27.17
N ASN A 110 -2.96 -3.02 27.10
CA ASN A 110 -3.96 -4.08 27.33
C ASN A 110 -3.79 -5.28 26.38
N TRP A 111 -3.29 -5.05 25.16
CA TRP A 111 -3.06 -6.08 24.14
C TRP A 111 -1.56 -6.46 24.07
N TRP A 112 -0.94 -6.65 25.23
CA TRP A 112 0.49 -6.95 25.37
C TRP A 112 0.96 -8.18 24.59
N ASN A 113 0.05 -9.12 24.30
CA ASN A 113 0.31 -10.35 23.56
C ASN A 113 0.22 -10.18 22.03
N SER A 114 -0.15 -8.99 21.56
CA SER A 114 -0.25 -8.69 20.13
C SER A 114 1.08 -8.27 19.53
N PHE A 115 1.20 -8.43 18.22
CA PHE A 115 2.34 -7.94 17.46
C PHE A 115 1.88 -7.39 16.10
N GLN A 116 2.80 -6.67 15.47
CA GLN A 116 2.60 -6.02 14.20
C GLN A 116 3.68 -6.45 13.20
N LEU A 117 3.33 -6.41 11.92
CA LEU A 117 4.24 -6.70 10.81
C LEU A 117 4.54 -5.42 10.05
N TYR A 118 5.81 -5.07 9.98
CA TYR A 118 6.32 -3.93 9.21
C TYR A 118 6.88 -4.45 7.89
N PHE A 119 6.18 -4.20 6.80
CA PHE A 119 6.57 -4.67 5.48
C PHE A 119 7.61 -3.75 4.85
N SER A 120 8.62 -4.35 4.22
CA SER A 120 9.63 -3.60 3.44
C SER A 120 9.00 -2.87 2.27
N ASP A 121 8.02 -3.51 1.65
CA ASP A 121 7.34 -3.07 0.44
C ASP A 121 5.83 -3.19 0.62
N LEU A 122 5.11 -2.35 -0.12
CA LEU A 122 3.66 -2.37 -0.12
C LEU A 122 3.16 -3.68 -0.79
N PRO A 123 2.25 -4.45 -0.15
CA PRO A 123 1.62 -5.60 -0.79
C PRO A 123 0.98 -5.22 -2.12
N ARG A 124 1.10 -6.10 -3.12
CA ARG A 124 0.74 -5.79 -4.52
C ARG A 124 -0.74 -5.53 -4.68
N TYR A 125 -1.56 -6.33 -4.02
CA TYR A 125 -3.01 -6.24 -4.08
C TYR A 125 -3.64 -6.36 -2.68
N ASP A 126 -4.85 -5.85 -2.50
CA ASP A 126 -5.59 -6.09 -1.26
C ASP A 126 -6.13 -7.52 -1.22
N PHE A 127 -6.58 -8.03 -2.38
CA PHE A 127 -6.91 -9.43 -2.61
C PHE A 127 -6.09 -10.01 -3.77
N PRO A 128 -5.49 -11.21 -3.63
CA PRO A 128 -5.61 -12.13 -2.50
C PRO A 128 -4.61 -11.88 -1.36
N ASP A 129 -3.63 -11.00 -1.56
CA ASP A 129 -2.41 -10.96 -0.73
C ASP A 129 -2.68 -10.75 0.76
N LEU A 130 -3.58 -9.84 1.15
CA LEU A 130 -3.80 -9.56 2.58
C LEU A 130 -4.45 -10.75 3.30
N VAL A 131 -5.37 -11.44 2.63
CA VAL A 131 -6.00 -12.66 3.14
C VAL A 131 -4.97 -13.79 3.25
N GLN A 132 -4.07 -13.89 2.28
CA GLN A 132 -2.98 -14.87 2.32
C GLN A 132 -2.00 -14.59 3.45
N ILE A 133 -1.58 -13.33 3.61
CA ILE A 133 -0.69 -12.89 4.69
C ILE A 133 -1.32 -13.19 6.05
N GLU A 134 -2.56 -12.74 6.28
CA GLU A 134 -3.27 -13.00 7.54
C GLU A 134 -3.37 -14.50 7.83
N GLY A 135 -3.82 -15.29 6.85
CA GLY A 135 -3.97 -16.74 7.01
C GLY A 135 -2.68 -17.49 7.33
N VAL A 136 -1.58 -17.20 6.62
CA VAL A 136 -0.31 -17.88 6.89
C VAL A 136 0.32 -17.44 8.20
N VAL A 137 0.14 -16.17 8.60
CA VAL A 137 0.63 -15.63 9.86
C VAL A 137 -0.14 -16.24 11.03
N ASP A 138 -1.47 -16.26 10.97
CA ASP A 138 -2.33 -16.80 12.03
C ASP A 138 -2.11 -18.30 12.27
N LEU A 139 -1.78 -19.05 11.21
CA LEU A 139 -1.39 -20.45 11.36
C LEU A 139 0.01 -20.63 11.97
N SER A 140 0.88 -19.63 11.82
CA SER A 140 2.26 -19.64 12.29
C SER A 140 2.44 -19.16 13.73
N VAL A 141 1.56 -18.29 14.22
CA VAL A 141 1.67 -17.70 15.57
C VAL A 141 1.38 -18.71 16.69
N PRO A 142 1.98 -18.53 17.88
CA PRO A 142 1.59 -19.32 19.04
C PRO A 142 0.19 -18.89 19.49
N ALA A 143 -0.60 -19.82 20.05
CA ALA A 143 -2.01 -19.59 20.40
C ALA A 143 -2.28 -18.40 21.35
N ARG A 144 -1.26 -17.93 22.09
CA ARG A 144 -1.36 -16.77 22.97
C ARG A 144 -1.18 -15.44 22.25
N SER A 145 -0.55 -15.42 21.08
CA SER A 145 -0.18 -14.20 20.37
C SER A 145 -1.15 -13.91 19.25
N MET A 146 -1.39 -12.63 19.01
CA MET A 146 -2.35 -12.18 18.00
C MET A 146 -1.64 -11.27 17.00
N PHE A 147 -1.76 -11.60 15.72
CA PHE A 147 -1.42 -10.68 14.65
C PHE A 147 -2.49 -9.59 14.60
N ARG A 148 -2.10 -8.34 14.82
CA ARG A 148 -3.06 -7.24 14.96
C ARG A 148 -3.00 -6.25 13.81
N ARG A 149 -1.80 -5.98 13.29
CA ARG A 149 -1.61 -4.90 12.33
C ARG A 149 -0.48 -5.14 11.34
N GLY A 150 -0.77 -4.95 10.05
CA GLY A 150 0.24 -4.83 9.00
C GLY A 150 0.49 -3.37 8.63
N VAL A 151 1.76 -2.97 8.53
CA VAL A 151 2.17 -1.57 8.39
C VAL A 151 3.19 -1.41 7.26
N HIS A 152 3.00 -0.40 6.42
CA HIS A 152 3.99 0.05 5.44
C HIS A 152 3.77 1.54 5.14
N GLY A 153 4.81 2.38 5.25
CA GLY A 153 4.78 3.79 4.86
C GLY A 153 3.93 4.73 5.73
N TYR A 154 2.79 4.29 6.26
CA TYR A 154 1.94 5.08 7.17
C TYR A 154 1.75 4.36 8.50
N ASP A 155 2.53 4.79 9.49
CA ASP A 155 2.48 4.28 10.85
C ASP A 155 2.08 5.40 11.82
N VAL A 156 0.81 5.45 12.19
CA VAL A 156 0.33 6.29 13.29
C VAL A 156 -0.24 5.38 14.36
N THR A 157 0.38 5.39 15.54
CA THR A 157 -0.02 4.54 16.65
C THR A 157 -0.99 5.25 17.58
N ALA A 158 -1.63 4.49 18.45
CA ALA A 158 -2.39 5.05 19.55
C ALA A 158 -1.44 5.80 20.51
N LEU A 159 -1.93 6.88 21.12
CA LEU A 159 -1.21 7.68 22.09
C LEU A 159 -0.86 6.78 23.29
N VAL A 160 0.39 6.84 23.71
CA VAL A 160 0.81 6.28 24.99
C VAL A 160 0.81 7.45 25.97
N GLU A 161 -0.04 7.40 27.00
CA GLU A 161 -0.02 8.41 28.05
C GLU A 161 1.40 8.55 28.65
N ASP A 162 1.77 9.76 29.02
CA ASP A 162 3.08 10.15 29.57
C ASP A 162 4.32 9.92 28.68
N SER A 163 4.18 9.36 27.47
CA SER A 163 5.32 9.08 26.58
C SER A 163 5.08 9.37 25.09
N GLY A 164 3.83 9.59 24.69
CA GLY A 164 3.46 9.93 23.31
C GLY A 164 3.31 11.43 23.07
N ARG A 165 3.39 11.83 21.80
CA ARG A 165 3.05 13.19 21.34
C ARG A 165 1.66 13.16 20.70
N LEU A 166 0.79 14.10 21.10
CA LEU A 166 -0.56 14.23 20.54
C LEU A 166 -0.53 14.45 19.02
N ASP A 167 0.41 15.25 18.52
CA ASP A 167 0.49 15.61 17.10
C ASP A 167 0.96 14.46 16.17
N GLY A 168 1.33 13.31 16.74
CA GLY A 168 1.82 12.14 15.99
C GLY A 168 1.14 10.83 16.37
N SER A 169 0.09 10.89 17.20
CA SER A 169 -0.61 9.70 17.70
C SER A 169 -2.12 9.92 17.62
N LEU A 170 -2.86 8.83 17.49
CA LEU A 170 -4.32 8.84 17.62
C LEU A 170 -4.72 8.62 19.09
N LEU A 171 -5.81 9.20 19.57
CA LEU A 171 -6.15 9.12 21.00
C LEU A 171 -6.43 7.67 21.47
N ASP A 172 -7.24 6.94 20.71
CA ASP A 172 -7.72 5.61 21.14
C ASP A 172 -7.14 4.45 20.31
N PHE A 173 -7.17 4.61 18.98
CA PHE A 173 -6.91 3.51 18.05
C PHE A 173 -5.61 3.70 17.28
N GLU A 174 -5.17 2.65 16.61
CA GLU A 174 -4.07 2.68 15.67
C GLU A 174 -4.60 3.07 14.28
N SER A 175 -3.74 3.61 13.41
CA SER A 175 -4.13 3.83 12.02
C SER A 175 -4.34 2.50 11.30
N GLY A 176 -5.22 2.54 10.31
CA GLY A 176 -5.49 1.45 9.38
C GLY A 176 -6.98 1.18 9.23
N THR A 177 -7.29 0.17 8.43
CA THR A 177 -8.63 -0.38 8.30
C THR A 177 -8.55 -1.89 8.17
N THR A 178 -9.61 -2.60 8.55
CA THR A 178 -9.72 -4.03 8.29
C THR A 178 -10.09 -4.26 6.83
N TYR A 179 -9.71 -5.42 6.29
CA TYR A 179 -10.09 -5.83 4.95
C TYR A 179 -10.91 -7.12 5.03
N ALA A 180 -12.01 -7.18 4.29
CA ALA A 180 -12.96 -8.30 4.31
C ALA A 180 -13.43 -8.64 5.75
N ASP A 181 -13.65 -9.93 6.04
CA ASP A 181 -14.07 -10.44 7.35
C ASP A 181 -12.88 -10.66 8.32
N GLY A 182 -11.69 -10.15 7.99
CA GLY A 182 -10.49 -10.30 8.80
C GLY A 182 -10.46 -9.35 10.01
N ASP A 183 -9.77 -9.76 11.07
CA ASP A 183 -9.59 -8.96 12.28
C ASP A 183 -8.30 -8.12 12.24
N THR A 184 -7.42 -8.38 11.26
CA THR A 184 -6.17 -7.64 11.08
C THR A 184 -6.40 -6.24 10.51
N ILE A 185 -5.75 -5.25 11.13
CA ILE A 185 -5.75 -3.87 10.69
C ILE A 185 -4.61 -3.66 9.67
N TRP A 186 -4.93 -3.09 8.51
CA TRP A 186 -3.95 -2.75 7.47
C TRP A 186 -3.75 -1.24 7.41
N SER A 187 -2.52 -0.80 7.66
CA SER A 187 -2.12 0.61 7.67
C SER A 187 -1.03 0.85 6.66
N PHE A 188 -1.44 1.06 5.42
CA PHE A 188 -0.53 1.32 4.33
C PHE A 188 -0.53 2.78 3.91
N GLY A 189 0.64 3.25 3.49
CA GLY A 189 0.86 4.60 3.00
C GLY A 189 1.83 4.60 1.83
N ARG A 190 1.54 5.46 0.87
CA ARG A 190 2.44 5.74 -0.26
C ARG A 190 2.53 7.23 -0.49
N LEU A 191 3.72 7.68 -0.86
CA LEU A 191 4.01 9.07 -1.16
C LEU A 191 4.29 9.24 -2.66
N THR A 192 3.64 10.22 -3.27
CA THR A 192 3.96 10.70 -4.61
C THR A 192 4.23 12.20 -4.55
N GLU A 193 5.35 12.63 -5.12
CA GLU A 193 5.75 14.02 -5.17
C GLU A 193 5.77 14.50 -6.62
N ILE A 194 5.12 15.62 -6.89
CA ILE A 194 4.95 16.21 -8.22
C ILE A 194 5.40 17.67 -8.17
N GLU A 195 6.22 18.07 -9.13
CA GLU A 195 6.57 19.47 -9.32
C GLU A 195 5.75 20.02 -10.48
N HIS A 196 5.05 21.13 -10.26
CA HIS A 196 4.27 21.78 -11.30
C HIS A 196 4.67 23.24 -11.41
N VAL A 197 4.89 23.71 -12.63
CA VAL A 197 5.10 25.13 -12.92
C VAL A 197 3.81 25.66 -13.50
N LEU A 198 3.21 26.66 -12.86
CA LEU A 198 1.94 27.23 -13.29
C LEU A 198 2.10 27.87 -14.68
N GLU A 199 1.35 27.37 -15.65
CA GLU A 199 1.36 27.91 -17.00
C GLU A 199 0.44 29.14 -17.12
N GLU A 200 0.64 29.93 -18.18
CA GLU A 200 -0.15 31.15 -18.44
C GLU A 200 -1.65 30.85 -18.57
N GLY A 201 -2.02 29.86 -19.37
CA GLY A 201 -3.42 29.48 -19.57
C GLY A 201 -4.09 29.04 -18.27
N GLU A 202 -3.38 28.28 -17.45
CA GLU A 202 -3.86 27.82 -16.14
C GLU A 202 -4.03 28.98 -15.17
N GLY A 203 -3.03 29.86 -15.08
CA GLY A 203 -3.08 31.05 -14.24
C GLY A 203 -4.23 31.98 -14.62
N ILE A 204 -4.48 32.18 -15.91
CA ILE A 204 -5.59 32.99 -16.41
C ILE A 204 -6.92 32.33 -16.03
N ALA A 205 -7.06 31.01 -16.19
CA ALA A 205 -8.28 30.28 -15.86
C ALA A 205 -8.66 30.40 -14.37
N ILE A 206 -7.68 30.37 -13.47
CA ILE A 206 -7.93 30.57 -12.03
C ILE A 206 -7.99 32.04 -11.61
N GLY A 207 -7.65 32.98 -12.50
CA GLY A 207 -7.59 34.42 -12.20
C GLY A 207 -6.36 34.83 -11.39
N ASN A 208 -5.29 34.03 -11.44
CA ASN A 208 -4.01 34.23 -10.75
C ASN A 208 -2.87 34.26 -11.77
N TRP A 209 -2.96 35.09 -12.80
CA TRP A 209 -1.84 35.29 -13.73
C TRP A 209 -1.35 36.73 -13.70
N LEU A 210 -0.03 36.85 -13.64
CA LEU A 210 0.70 38.09 -13.80
C LEU A 210 1.72 37.84 -14.91
N ALA A 211 1.70 38.67 -15.95
CA ALA A 211 2.66 38.55 -17.04
C ALA A 211 4.10 38.70 -16.50
N GLN A 212 5.03 37.93 -17.07
CA GLN A 212 6.44 38.10 -16.76
C GLN A 212 6.86 39.53 -17.17
N THR A 213 7.44 40.25 -16.23
CA THR A 213 7.93 41.60 -16.49
C THR A 213 9.26 41.49 -17.21
N GLY A 214 9.36 42.08 -18.41
CA GLY A 214 10.67 42.55 -18.90
C GLY A 214 11.24 43.63 -17.96
N ASP A 215 12.40 44.20 -18.30
CA ASP A 215 13.19 45.16 -17.49
C ASP A 215 12.41 46.38 -16.91
N GLY A 216 11.13 46.57 -17.22
CA GLY A 216 10.27 47.68 -16.80
C GLY A 216 9.44 47.49 -15.52
N GLY A 217 9.55 46.37 -14.79
CA GLY A 217 8.80 46.15 -13.54
C GLY A 217 7.31 45.82 -13.74
N ILE A 218 6.58 45.58 -12.64
CA ILE A 218 5.18 45.10 -12.65
C ILE A 218 4.22 46.29 -12.87
N PRO A 219 3.45 46.34 -13.97
CA PRO A 219 2.49 47.43 -14.19
C PRO A 219 1.34 47.34 -13.18
N TRP A 220 1.19 48.35 -12.33
CA TRP A 220 0.15 48.42 -11.29
C TRP A 220 -1.29 48.31 -11.82
N VAL A 221 -1.51 48.66 -13.09
CA VAL A 221 -2.85 48.74 -13.70
C VAL A 221 -3.34 47.37 -14.24
N SER A 222 -2.47 46.38 -14.40
CA SER A 222 -2.85 45.06 -14.94
C SER A 222 -3.24 44.02 -13.89
N MET A 223 -3.11 44.31 -12.58
CA MET A 223 -3.36 43.29 -11.55
C MET A 223 -4.82 43.31 -11.09
N THR A 224 -5.55 42.23 -11.38
CA THR A 224 -6.86 41.92 -10.78
C THR A 224 -6.62 41.17 -9.47
N TYR A 225 -5.93 41.82 -8.54
CA TYR A 225 -5.50 41.24 -7.27
C TYR A 225 -6.18 41.95 -6.10
N PRO A 226 -6.49 41.29 -4.97
CA PRO A 226 -7.02 41.97 -3.80
C PRO A 226 -5.96 42.89 -3.17
N TRP A 227 -5.89 44.14 -3.64
CA TRP A 227 -4.86 45.12 -3.27
C TRP A 227 -4.86 45.53 -1.80
N VAL A 228 -5.94 45.26 -1.08
CA VAL A 228 -6.15 45.70 0.30
C VAL A 228 -5.28 44.92 1.30
N THR A 229 -4.84 43.71 0.94
CA THR A 229 -4.11 42.76 1.80
C THR A 229 -2.68 42.48 1.32
N ALA A 230 -2.28 43.02 0.16
CA ALA A 230 -0.96 42.77 -0.43
C ALA A 230 0.17 43.45 0.37
N GLN A 231 1.05 42.64 0.97
CA GLN A 231 2.26 43.12 1.65
C GLN A 231 3.47 43.07 0.70
N PHE A 232 3.98 44.24 0.30
CA PHE A 232 5.13 44.35 -0.60
C PHE A 232 6.44 44.48 0.17
N GLN A 233 7.43 43.66 -0.19
CA GLN A 233 8.83 43.95 0.16
C GLN A 233 9.47 44.75 -0.99
N TRP A 234 9.74 46.02 -0.72
CA TRP A 234 10.27 47.00 -1.68
C TRP A 234 11.65 46.66 -2.27
N ALA A 235 12.36 45.69 -1.70
CA ALA A 235 13.74 45.34 -2.07
C ALA A 235 13.89 44.10 -2.97
N LEU A 236 12.80 43.45 -3.37
CA LEU A 236 12.84 42.27 -4.24
C LEU A 236 12.88 42.68 -5.72
N ASN A 237 13.60 41.92 -6.54
CA ASN A 237 13.55 42.10 -7.99
C ASN A 237 12.12 41.81 -8.51
N PRO A 238 11.71 42.38 -9.66
CA PRO A 238 10.33 42.26 -10.15
C PRO A 238 9.86 40.80 -10.32
N GLU A 239 10.77 39.90 -10.69
CA GLU A 239 10.48 38.48 -10.88
C GLU A 239 10.17 37.76 -9.56
N ALA A 240 10.97 38.00 -8.50
CA ALA A 240 10.69 37.43 -7.18
C ALA A 240 9.42 38.04 -6.57
N GLN A 241 9.15 39.34 -6.81
CA GLN A 241 7.89 39.97 -6.40
C GLN A 241 6.69 39.30 -7.08
N ARG A 242 6.78 39.03 -8.39
CA ARG A 242 5.75 38.30 -9.15
C ARG A 242 5.47 36.93 -8.52
N ARG A 243 6.50 36.12 -8.25
CA ARG A 243 6.31 34.80 -7.64
C ARG A 243 5.65 34.85 -6.27
N VAL A 244 6.08 35.78 -5.41
CA VAL A 244 5.48 35.96 -4.07
C VAL A 244 4.02 36.39 -4.17
N LEU A 245 3.69 37.27 -5.11
CA LEU A 245 2.32 37.68 -5.37
C LEU A 245 1.49 36.48 -5.83
N LEU A 246 1.89 35.77 -6.89
CA LEU A 246 1.16 34.59 -7.37
C LEU A 246 0.97 33.50 -6.29
N ALA A 247 1.95 33.34 -5.39
CA ALA A 247 1.85 32.39 -4.28
C ALA A 247 0.86 32.85 -3.19
N SER A 248 0.71 34.16 -2.97
CA SER A 248 -0.20 34.71 -1.95
C SER A 248 -1.67 34.46 -2.26
N PHE A 249 -2.03 34.19 -3.52
CA PHE A 249 -3.40 33.91 -3.97
C PHE A 249 -3.97 32.71 -3.23
N PHE A 250 -3.14 31.68 -3.08
CA PHE A 250 -3.48 30.43 -2.41
C PHE A 250 -3.57 30.56 -0.88
N ARG A 251 -3.09 31.67 -0.32
CA ARG A 251 -3.30 32.01 1.09
C ARG A 251 -4.66 32.64 1.32
N GLU A 252 -5.12 33.49 0.40
CA GLU A 252 -6.44 34.12 0.46
C GLU A 252 -7.56 33.15 0.06
N TYR A 253 -7.28 32.26 -0.89
CA TYR A 253 -8.20 31.21 -1.35
C TYR A 253 -7.62 29.81 -1.12
N PRO A 254 -7.54 29.34 0.15
CA PRO A 254 -6.90 28.06 0.49
C PRO A 254 -7.73 26.84 0.11
N SER A 255 -8.99 27.02 -0.32
CA SER A 255 -9.85 25.91 -0.71
C SER A 255 -9.49 25.40 -2.09
N VAL A 256 -8.61 24.41 -2.11
CA VAL A 256 -8.22 23.64 -3.30
C VAL A 256 -8.59 22.18 -3.07
N TYR A 257 -9.11 21.54 -4.11
CA TYR A 257 -9.38 20.10 -4.14
C TYR A 257 -8.51 19.45 -5.20
N MET A 258 -8.07 18.23 -4.91
CA MET A 258 -7.37 17.37 -5.85
C MET A 258 -8.37 16.38 -6.43
N GLU A 259 -8.63 16.49 -7.72
CA GLU A 259 -9.40 15.55 -8.50
C GLU A 259 -8.52 14.38 -8.92
N PHE A 260 -8.96 13.16 -8.59
CA PHE A 260 -8.38 11.93 -9.11
C PHE A 260 -9.20 11.48 -10.31
N ILE A 261 -8.53 11.32 -11.45
CA ILE A 261 -9.17 10.96 -12.72
C ILE A 261 -8.61 9.60 -13.14
N GLY A 262 -9.51 8.66 -13.41
CA GLY A 262 -9.17 7.31 -13.86
C GLY A 262 -9.20 7.16 -15.37
N ASP A 263 -9.30 5.90 -15.79
CA ASP A 263 -9.44 5.53 -17.19
C ASP A 263 -10.66 6.23 -17.83
N ASP A 264 -10.56 6.51 -19.14
CA ASP A 264 -11.58 7.21 -19.93
C ASP A 264 -11.93 8.63 -19.43
N ASP A 265 -11.01 9.30 -18.72
CA ASP A 265 -11.19 10.63 -18.12
C ASP A 265 -12.38 10.70 -17.13
N VAL A 266 -12.72 9.56 -16.50
CA VAL A 266 -13.78 9.49 -15.48
C VAL A 266 -13.23 9.91 -14.11
N THR A 267 -13.89 10.87 -13.46
CA THR A 267 -13.55 11.29 -12.10
C THR A 267 -13.82 10.17 -11.10
N ILE A 268 -12.80 9.80 -10.32
CA ILE A 268 -12.90 8.86 -9.20
C ILE A 268 -13.45 9.58 -7.96
N GLY A 269 -12.94 10.77 -7.68
CA GLY A 269 -13.39 11.61 -6.57
C GLY A 269 -12.45 12.79 -6.33
N TYR A 270 -12.80 13.61 -5.33
CA TYR A 270 -12.03 14.78 -4.95
C TYR A 270 -11.56 14.72 -3.51
N ARG A 271 -10.31 15.09 -3.28
CA ARG A 271 -9.74 15.22 -1.94
C ARG A 271 -9.41 16.67 -1.62
N LYS A 272 -9.89 17.17 -0.48
CA LYS A 272 -9.55 18.50 0.01
C LYS A 272 -8.04 18.58 0.32
N CYS A 273 -7.38 19.59 -0.24
CA CYS A 273 -5.95 19.79 -0.07
C CYS A 273 -5.62 20.65 1.15
N LYS A 274 -4.47 20.36 1.76
CA LYS A 274 -3.75 21.31 2.60
C LYS A 274 -2.91 22.20 1.69
N VAL A 275 -3.07 23.51 1.80
CA VAL A 275 -2.41 24.49 0.94
C VAL A 275 -1.65 25.49 1.80
N ALA A 276 -0.40 25.77 1.45
CA ALA A 276 0.40 26.78 2.13
C ALA A 276 1.36 27.49 1.16
N GLN A 277 1.43 28.81 1.25
CA GLN A 277 2.51 29.60 0.66
C GLN A 277 3.80 29.32 1.44
N VAL A 278 4.86 28.86 0.77
CA VAL A 278 6.07 28.37 1.43
C VAL A 278 7.35 28.93 0.82
N ARG A 279 8.43 28.86 1.62
CA ARG A 279 9.82 29.07 1.19
C ARG A 279 10.71 27.95 1.73
N ALA A 280 11.74 27.58 0.98
CA ALA A 280 12.71 26.60 1.41
C ALA A 280 13.53 27.13 2.61
N ILE A 281 13.57 26.35 3.69
CA ILE A 281 14.34 26.65 4.91
C ILE A 281 14.67 25.36 5.64
N ALA A 282 15.88 25.25 6.21
CA ALA A 282 16.37 24.02 6.84
C ALA A 282 15.49 23.52 8.01
N GLY A 283 14.80 24.42 8.71
CA GLY A 283 13.91 24.10 9.83
C GLY A 283 12.43 23.96 9.47
N GLY A 284 12.08 23.88 8.19
CA GLY A 284 10.68 23.85 7.75
C GLY A 284 9.95 22.55 8.07
N ASP A 285 8.64 22.66 8.32
CA ASP A 285 7.75 21.54 8.66
C ASP A 285 7.32 20.72 7.44
N TYR A 286 7.28 21.34 6.26
CA TYR A 286 6.92 20.67 5.01
C TYR A 286 8.16 20.08 4.36
N ILE A 287 8.04 18.87 3.82
CA ILE A 287 9.13 18.17 3.14
C ILE A 287 8.70 17.84 1.71
N TYR A 288 9.51 18.22 0.74
CA TYR A 288 9.34 17.91 -0.68
C TYR A 288 10.71 17.70 -1.32
N GLY A 289 10.92 16.59 -2.03
CA GLY A 289 12.19 16.29 -2.70
C GLY A 289 13.40 16.26 -1.77
N GLY A 290 13.18 15.91 -0.48
CA GLY A 290 14.18 15.97 0.58
C GLY A 290 14.50 17.38 1.11
N ALA A 291 14.03 18.44 0.44
CA ALA A 291 14.14 19.81 0.93
C ALA A 291 13.02 20.15 1.92
N ARG A 292 13.32 21.04 2.86
CA ARG A 292 12.38 21.52 3.88
C ARG A 292 11.85 22.90 3.53
N TYR A 293 10.57 23.11 3.82
CA TYR A 293 9.82 24.31 3.49
C TYR A 293 9.01 24.77 4.71
N ALA A 294 8.97 26.07 4.95
CA ALA A 294 8.13 26.66 6.01
C ALA A 294 7.08 27.60 5.40
N PRO A 295 5.88 27.68 5.99
CA PRO A 295 4.89 28.64 5.58
C PRO A 295 5.35 30.07 5.89
N MET A 296 5.43 30.92 4.87
CA MET A 296 5.91 32.30 4.99
C MET A 296 5.14 33.22 4.04
N THR A 297 4.84 34.44 4.47
CA THR A 297 4.16 35.45 3.64
C THR A 297 4.99 35.94 2.47
N SER A 298 6.31 35.81 2.56
CA SER A 298 7.28 36.07 1.50
C SER A 298 7.66 34.81 0.72
N GLY A 299 6.90 33.73 0.87
CA GLY A 299 7.11 32.48 0.14
C GLY A 299 6.89 32.65 -1.36
N ASP A 300 7.76 32.04 -2.15
CA ASP A 300 7.81 32.12 -3.60
C ASP A 300 7.33 30.84 -4.30
N ALA A 301 6.82 29.87 -3.52
CA ALA A 301 6.20 28.64 -4.00
C ALA A 301 4.96 28.33 -3.15
N VAL A 302 4.13 27.39 -3.63
CA VAL A 302 2.98 26.89 -2.88
C VAL A 302 3.10 25.39 -2.72
N TYR A 303 2.98 24.93 -1.48
CA TYR A 303 2.91 23.51 -1.14
C TYR A 303 1.45 23.10 -1.06
N ILE A 304 1.07 22.10 -1.85
CA ILE A 304 -0.26 21.53 -1.91
C ILE A 304 -0.15 20.05 -1.57
N GLU A 305 -0.94 19.58 -0.62
CA GLU A 305 -0.92 18.17 -0.21
C GLU A 305 -2.34 17.63 -0.11
N ALA A 306 -2.57 16.49 -0.74
CA ALA A 306 -3.75 15.68 -0.54
C ALA A 306 -3.34 14.32 0.01
N ARG A 307 -4.08 13.82 1.00
CA ARG A 307 -3.91 12.45 1.51
C ARG A 307 -5.26 11.78 1.56
N THR A 308 -5.45 10.69 0.81
CA THR A 308 -6.67 9.90 0.88
C THR A 308 -6.85 9.28 2.27
N GLY A 309 -8.09 9.05 2.67
CA GLY A 309 -8.46 8.23 3.82
C GLY A 309 -8.44 6.75 3.47
N PHE A 310 -8.46 5.90 4.49
CA PHE A 310 -8.82 4.50 4.30
C PHE A 310 -10.29 4.42 3.88
N ASN A 311 -10.63 3.49 3.00
CA ASN A 311 -11.97 3.31 2.44
C ASN A 311 -12.52 4.48 1.61
N ASP A 312 -11.70 5.47 1.24
CA ASP A 312 -12.13 6.56 0.35
C ASP A 312 -12.37 6.05 -1.09
N VAL A 313 -11.58 5.07 -1.54
CA VAL A 313 -11.62 4.52 -2.91
C VAL A 313 -11.49 3.00 -2.86
N ASP A 314 -12.38 2.31 -3.59
CA ASP A 314 -12.28 0.87 -3.82
C ASP A 314 -11.64 0.58 -5.19
N ALA A 315 -10.53 -0.15 -5.16
CA ALA A 315 -9.79 -0.71 -6.30
C ALA A 315 -9.91 0.06 -7.65
N SER A 316 -9.44 1.31 -7.69
CA SER A 316 -9.51 2.16 -8.88
C SER A 316 -8.12 2.62 -9.32
N ARG A 317 -7.88 2.68 -10.63
CA ARG A 317 -6.63 3.22 -11.17
C ARG A 317 -6.82 4.69 -11.55
N ALA A 318 -6.12 5.58 -10.86
CA ALA A 318 -5.98 6.96 -11.29
C ALA A 318 -4.91 7.04 -12.38
N THR A 319 -5.20 7.72 -13.48
CA THR A 319 -4.29 7.99 -14.61
C THR A 319 -3.86 9.45 -14.68
N LYS A 320 -4.60 10.35 -14.03
CA LYS A 320 -4.27 11.78 -13.94
C LYS A 320 -4.73 12.37 -12.61
N VAL A 321 -4.09 13.45 -12.24
CA VAL A 321 -4.51 14.32 -11.14
C VAL A 321 -4.69 15.73 -11.67
N ARG A 322 -5.72 16.42 -11.17
CA ARG A 322 -6.02 17.82 -11.51
C ARG A 322 -6.38 18.58 -10.24
N LEU A 323 -6.03 19.86 -10.16
CA LEU A 323 -6.42 20.71 -9.04
C LEU A 323 -7.64 21.55 -9.40
N VAL A 324 -8.56 21.71 -8.46
CA VAL A 324 -9.76 22.55 -8.56
C VAL A 324 -9.67 23.64 -7.51
N SER A 325 -9.56 24.90 -7.94
CA SER A 325 -9.57 26.06 -7.04
C SER A 325 -10.98 26.60 -6.90
N ARG A 326 -11.29 27.20 -5.73
CA ARG A 326 -12.57 27.90 -5.49
C ARG A 326 -13.79 27.05 -5.85
N ALA A 327 -13.71 25.75 -5.55
CA ALA A 327 -14.76 24.80 -5.85
C ALA A 327 -16.06 25.15 -5.10
N VAL A 328 -17.18 25.10 -5.80
CA VAL A 328 -18.53 25.25 -5.25
C VAL A 328 -19.09 23.87 -4.99
N LEU A 329 -19.38 23.57 -3.72
CA LEU A 329 -19.94 22.29 -3.31
C LEU A 329 -21.44 22.20 -3.62
N ALA A 330 -21.91 21.00 -3.89
CA ALA A 330 -23.33 20.71 -4.04
C ALA A 330 -24.11 21.00 -2.73
N PRO A 331 -25.40 21.35 -2.82
CA PRO A 331 -26.24 21.59 -1.65
C PRO A 331 -26.25 20.38 -0.70
N GLY A 332 -26.04 20.62 0.59
CA GLY A 332 -26.09 19.57 1.62
C GLY A 332 -24.74 18.92 1.95
N ILE A 333 -23.68 19.19 1.17
CA ILE A 333 -22.34 18.68 1.45
C ILE A 333 -21.65 19.57 2.51
N PRO A 334 -21.18 19.00 3.64
CA PRO A 334 -20.44 19.76 4.65
C PRO A 334 -19.11 20.27 4.10
N ALA A 335 -18.78 21.55 4.34
CA ALA A 335 -17.52 22.16 3.92
C ALA A 335 -16.26 21.49 4.53
N GLY A 336 -16.43 20.71 5.60
CA GLY A 336 -15.38 19.94 6.27
C GLY A 336 -15.18 18.52 5.73
N ARG A 337 -16.05 18.03 4.84
CA ARG A 337 -15.91 16.69 4.26
C ARG A 337 -14.63 16.65 3.43
N LEU A 338 -13.75 15.69 3.75
CA LEU A 338 -12.41 15.65 3.17
C LEU A 338 -12.37 14.93 1.82
N TRP A 339 -13.15 13.86 1.67
CA TRP A 339 -13.34 13.14 0.42
C TRP A 339 -14.74 13.39 -0.14
N LEU A 340 -14.81 13.76 -1.41
CA LEU A 340 -16.03 14.10 -2.13
C LEU A 340 -16.20 13.16 -3.32
N GLU A 341 -17.43 12.74 -3.55
CA GLU A 341 -17.79 11.84 -4.65
C GLU A 341 -17.95 12.62 -5.98
N PRO A 342 -17.93 11.93 -7.13
CA PRO A 342 -18.26 12.56 -8.41
C PRO A 342 -19.64 13.23 -8.35
N GLY A 343 -19.70 14.54 -8.62
CA GLY A 343 -20.93 15.34 -8.54
C GLY A 343 -21.11 16.16 -7.26
N ASP A 344 -20.28 15.94 -6.23
CA ASP A 344 -20.29 16.78 -5.01
C ASP A 344 -19.70 18.18 -5.25
N ILE A 345 -18.94 18.36 -6.33
CA ILE A 345 -18.45 19.66 -6.80
C ILE A 345 -19.25 20.07 -8.04
N VAL A 346 -19.90 21.25 -7.97
CA VAL A 346 -20.75 21.79 -9.03
C VAL A 346 -19.94 22.62 -10.04
N SER A 347 -18.99 23.41 -9.55
CA SER A 347 -18.15 24.25 -10.41
C SER A 347 -16.84 24.65 -9.73
N GLY A 348 -15.84 25.02 -10.52
CA GLY A 348 -14.57 25.56 -10.04
C GLY A 348 -13.54 25.57 -11.18
N PRO A 349 -12.70 26.61 -11.32
CA PRO A 349 -11.63 26.60 -12.31
C PRO A 349 -10.60 25.53 -11.94
N THR A 350 -10.21 24.76 -12.96
CA THR A 350 -9.23 23.70 -12.82
C THR A 350 -7.86 24.10 -13.37
N PHE A 351 -6.80 23.53 -12.82
CA PHE A 351 -5.42 23.77 -13.21
C PHE A 351 -4.52 22.60 -12.80
N SER A 352 -3.26 22.59 -13.26
CA SER A 352 -2.25 21.59 -12.89
C SER A 352 -2.71 20.17 -13.23
N GLU A 353 -3.08 19.93 -14.49
CA GLU A 353 -3.33 18.57 -14.95
C GLU A 353 -1.99 17.85 -15.15
N THR A 354 -1.77 16.78 -14.39
CA THR A 354 -0.54 16.01 -14.45
C THR A 354 -0.85 14.52 -14.66
N PRO A 355 -0.18 13.84 -15.60
CA PRO A 355 -0.23 12.39 -15.72
C PRO A 355 0.20 11.73 -14.41
N PHE A 356 -0.53 10.71 -13.98
CA PHE A 356 -0.39 10.11 -12.66
C PHE A 356 -0.84 8.66 -12.71
N ASP A 357 0.05 7.69 -12.60
CA ASP A 357 -0.33 6.27 -12.67
C ASP A 357 -0.34 5.65 -11.27
N LEU A 358 -1.54 5.44 -10.73
CA LEU A 358 -1.70 5.00 -9.34
C LEU A 358 -2.90 4.08 -9.16
N SER A 359 -2.65 2.84 -8.72
CA SER A 359 -3.71 1.97 -8.20
C SER A 359 -4.05 2.36 -6.77
N MET A 360 -5.24 2.95 -6.58
CA MET A 360 -5.82 3.36 -5.31
C MET A 360 -6.61 2.21 -4.70
N ARG A 361 -6.49 2.01 -3.38
CA ARG A 361 -7.01 0.84 -2.66
C ARG A 361 -7.58 1.22 -1.31
N LEU A 362 -8.48 0.38 -0.79
CA LEU A 362 -9.17 0.61 0.48
C LEU A 362 -8.20 0.72 1.67
N THR A 363 -7.17 -0.12 1.69
CA THR A 363 -6.21 -0.22 2.79
C THR A 363 -5.02 0.74 2.68
N VAL A 364 -4.92 1.51 1.58
CA VAL A 364 -3.77 2.36 1.27
C VAL A 364 -4.15 3.84 1.33
N ARG A 365 -3.38 4.62 2.09
CA ARG A 365 -3.43 6.08 2.05
C ARG A 365 -2.41 6.60 1.06
N ASP A 366 -2.90 7.15 -0.03
CA ASP A 366 -2.08 7.81 -1.02
C ASP A 366 -1.93 9.29 -0.64
N GLN A 367 -0.69 9.69 -0.38
CA GLN A 367 -0.30 11.06 -0.12
C GLN A 367 0.35 11.63 -1.37
N VAL A 368 -0.32 12.59 -2.00
CA VAL A 368 0.18 13.32 -3.16
C VAL A 368 0.58 14.71 -2.71
N LYS A 369 1.84 15.07 -2.94
CA LYS A 369 2.38 16.41 -2.68
C LYS A 369 2.70 17.07 -4.00
N ILE A 370 2.20 18.28 -4.19
CA ILE A 370 2.50 19.11 -5.34
C ILE A 370 3.24 20.35 -4.84
N LEU A 371 4.46 20.57 -5.35
CA LEU A 371 5.14 21.85 -5.20
C LEU A 371 4.86 22.69 -6.44
N LEU A 372 4.03 23.71 -6.26
CA LEU A 372 3.65 24.65 -7.30
C LEU A 372 4.65 25.81 -7.37
N ARG A 373 5.19 26.05 -8.56
CA ARG A 373 6.11 27.15 -8.90
C ARG A 373 5.49 28.08 -9.95
N PHE A 374 6.10 29.25 -10.15
CA PHE A 374 5.54 30.35 -10.95
C PHE A 374 6.56 31.03 -11.85
#